data_AF-A0A6M0J4L0-F1
#
_entry.id   AF-A0A6M0J4L0-F1
#
_cell.length_a   1.000
_cell.length_b   1.000
_cell.length_c   1.000
_cell.angle_alpha   90.00
_cell.angle_beta   90.00
_cell.angle_gamma   90.00
#
_symmetry.space_group_name_H-M   'P 1'
#
loop_
_entity.id
_entity.type
_entity.pdbx_description
1 polymer ?
#
loop_
_entity_poly.entity_id
_entity_poly.type
_entity_poly.pdbx_seq_one_letter_code
_entity_poly.pdbx_strand_id
1 'polypeptide(L)' 'MRPKRMQKLKLAANSGQNPGFDFLQECWNDDPALQIVIKKLLAKFPQWGIAVVDGVLIEREE' A
#
# COMPACT_ATOMS: atom_id res chain seq x y z
N MET A 1 16.13 2.18 5.41
CA MET A 1 14.73 2.64 5.30
C MET A 1 13.76 1.50 4.93
N ARG A 2 14.07 0.70 3.90
CA ARG A 2 13.30 -0.49 3.45
C ARG A 2 12.83 -1.46 4.56
N PRO A 3 13.61 -1.84 5.59
CA PRO A 3 13.13 -2.75 6.65
C PRO A 3 11.96 -2.18 7.46
N LYS A 4 11.99 -0.87 7.77
CA LYS A 4 10.93 -0.19 8.54
C LYS A 4 9.62 -0.12 7.74
N ARG A 5 9.71 0.22 6.45
CA ARG A 5 8.55 0.27 5.53
C ARG A 5 7.89 -1.10 5.38
N MET A 6 8.70 -2.14 5.14
CA MET A 6 8.21 -3.53 5.07
C MET A 6 7.52 -3.97 6.37
N GLN A 7 8.07 -3.62 7.53
CA GLN A 7 7.45 -3.96 8.82
C GLN A 7 6.08 -3.29 8.99
N LYS A 8 5.93 -2.02 8.62
CA LYS A 8 4.64 -1.32 8.67
C LYS A 8 3.62 -1.92 7.70
N LEU A 9 4.03 -2.31 6.49
CA LEU A 9 3.15 -3.03 5.54
C LEU A 9 2.70 -4.39 6.09
N LYS A 10 3.60 -5.15 6.75
CA LYS A 10 3.24 -6.41 7.42
C LYS A 10 2.26 -6.19 8.56
N LEU A 11 2.44 -5.13 9.36
CA LEU A 11 1.50 -4.78 10.43
C LEU A 11 0.11 -4.48 9.86
N ALA A 12 0.03 -3.66 8.81
CA ALA A 12 -1.23 -3.38 8.11
C ALA A 12 -1.88 -4.65 7.56
N ALA A 13 -1.08 -5.59 7.03
CA ALA A 13 -1.57 -6.89 6.54
C ALA A 13 -2.25 -7.73 7.63
N ASN A 14 -1.73 -7.65 8.86
CA ASN A 14 -2.17 -8.41 10.02
C ASN A 14 -3.34 -7.74 10.74
N SER A 15 -3.30 -6.40 10.90
CA SER A 15 -4.31 -5.65 11.64
C SER A 15 -5.51 -5.23 10.79
N GLY A 16 -5.36 -5.16 9.46
CA GLY A 16 -6.37 -4.56 8.57
C GLY A 16 -6.48 -3.04 8.68
N GLN A 17 -5.62 -2.40 9.48
CA GLN A 17 -5.56 -0.95 9.58
C GLN A 17 -4.90 -0.36 8.34
N ASN A 18 -5.58 0.61 7.70
CA ASN A 18 -5.03 1.33 6.56
C ASN A 18 -3.77 2.12 7.00
N PRO A 19 -2.61 1.91 6.36
CA PRO A 19 -1.38 2.61 6.74
C PRO A 19 -1.28 4.05 6.22
N GLY A 20 -2.27 4.50 5.43
CA GLY A 20 -2.40 5.84 4.84
C GLY A 20 -1.89 5.90 3.39
N PHE A 21 -2.54 6.72 2.55
CA PHE A 21 -2.17 6.88 1.14
C PHE A 21 -0.73 7.39 0.97
N ASP A 22 -0.35 8.48 1.66
CA ASP A 22 0.99 9.07 1.57
C ASP A 22 2.11 8.05 1.85
N PHE A 23 1.90 7.20 2.86
CA PHE A 23 2.85 6.14 3.19
C PHE A 23 2.95 5.08 2.10
N LEU A 24 1.81 4.67 1.52
CA LEU A 24 1.78 3.72 0.42
C LEU A 24 2.45 4.33 -0.82
N GLN A 25 2.22 5.60 -1.10
CA GLN A 25 2.84 6.34 -2.21
C GLN A 25 4.35 6.47 -2.04
N GLU A 26 4.83 6.80 -0.84
CA GLU A 26 6.26 6.81 -0.51
C GLU A 26 6.89 5.42 -0.73
N CYS A 27 6.23 4.36 -0.29
CA CYS A 27 6.70 2.98 -0.50
C CYS A 27 6.67 2.56 -1.97
N TRP A 28 5.67 3.03 -2.72
CA TRP A 28 5.47 2.71 -4.13
C TRP A 28 6.59 3.26 -5.01
N ASN A 29 7.06 4.47 -4.70
CA ASN A 29 8.12 5.17 -5.43
C ASN A 29 9.54 4.66 -5.09
N ASP A 30 9.71 3.96 -3.96
CA ASP A 30 11.02 3.56 -3.43
C ASP A 30 11.53 2.23 -4.01
N ASP A 31 10.69 1.18 -4.06
CA ASP A 31 11.14 -0.18 -4.37
C ASP A 31 10.05 -1.02 -5.08
N PRO A 32 10.34 -1.58 -6.27
CA PRO A 32 9.43 -2.49 -6.97
C PRO A 32 8.95 -3.70 -6.13
N ALA A 33 9.76 -4.18 -5.18
CA ALA A 33 9.36 -5.26 -4.28
C ALA A 33 8.23 -4.83 -3.32
N LEU A 34 8.21 -3.57 -2.90
CA LEU A 34 7.14 -3.02 -2.06
C LEU A 34 5.85 -2.86 -2.85
N GLN A 35 5.93 -2.52 -4.15
CA GLN A 35 4.74 -2.46 -5.02
C GLN A 35 3.99 -3.79 -5.07
N ILE A 36 4.69 -4.93 -5.09
CA ILE A 36 4.07 -6.26 -5.07
C ILE A 36 3.29 -6.48 -3.77
N VAL A 37 3.86 -6.08 -2.63
CA VAL A 37 3.21 -6.20 -1.32
C VAL A 37 1.99 -5.28 -1.24
N ILE A 38 2.12 -4.03 -1.72
CA ILE A 38 1.03 -3.05 -1.74
C ILE A 38 -0.12 -3.53 -2.63
N LYS A 39 0.16 -4.04 -3.84
CA LYS A 39 -0.87 -4.62 -4.72
C LYS A 39 -1.66 -5.74 -4.02
N LYS A 40 -0.97 -6.64 -3.31
CA LYS A 40 -1.62 -7.71 -2.52
C LYS A 40 -2.47 -7.17 -1.38
N LEU A 41 -2.00 -6.12 -0.69
CA LEU A 41 -2.76 -5.47 0.38
C LEU A 41 -4.04 -4.81 -0.14
N LEU A 42 -3.96 -4.04 -1.23
CA LEU A 42 -5.11 -3.36 -1.80
C LEU A 42 -6.15 -4.35 -2.34
N ALA A 43 -5.71 -5.49 -2.88
CA ALA A 43 -6.61 -6.58 -3.25
C ALA A 43 -7.29 -7.23 -2.04
N LYS A 44 -6.60 -7.32 -0.90
CA LYS A 44 -7.12 -7.87 0.36
C LYS A 44 -8.06 -6.90 1.08
N PHE A 45 -7.83 -5.60 0.96
CA PHE A 45 -8.56 -4.55 1.69
C PHE A 45 -9.14 -3.51 0.72
N PRO A 46 -10.11 -3.89 -0.14
CA PRO A 46 -10.69 -2.97 -1.11
C PRO A 46 -11.40 -1.76 -0.46
N GLN A 47 -11.87 -1.91 0.79
CA GLN A 47 -12.52 -0.84 1.55
C GLN A 47 -11.59 0.32 1.91
N TRP A 48 -10.28 0.21 1.68
CA TRP A 48 -9.34 1.31 1.89
C TRP A 48 -9.46 2.41 0.83
N GLY A 49 -10.26 2.22 -0.23
CA GLY A 49 -10.49 3.23 -1.26
C GLY A 49 -9.29 3.47 -2.17
N ILE A 50 -8.17 2.75 -2.02
CA ILE A 50 -6.96 2.97 -2.83
C ILE A 50 -6.91 1.95 -3.97
N ALA A 51 -6.53 2.38 -5.16
CA ALA A 51 -6.35 1.52 -6.34
C ALA A 51 -5.02 1.78 -7.03
N VAL A 52 -4.60 0.82 -7.86
CA VAL A 52 -3.50 0.98 -8.80
C VAL A 52 -4.09 1.10 -10.20
N VAL A 53 -3.92 2.24 -10.84
CA VAL A 53 -4.38 2.52 -12.21
C VAL A 53 -3.17 2.95 -13.02
N ASP A 54 -2.93 2.31 -14.18
CA ASP A 54 -1.79 2.59 -15.07
C ASP A 54 -0.43 2.67 -14.35
N GLY A 55 -0.24 1.83 -13.32
CA GLY A 55 1.00 1.75 -12.57
C GLY A 55 1.19 2.84 -11.49
N VAL A 56 0.17 3.67 -11.23
CA VAL A 56 0.18 4.69 -10.16
C VAL A 56 -0.87 4.38 -9.09
N LEU A 57 -0.60 4.82 -7.86
CA LEU A 57 -1.58 4.77 -6.77
C LEU A 57 -2.52 5.96 -6.86
N ILE A 58 -3.82 5.70 -6.70
CA ILE A 58 -4.87 6.72 -6.62
C ILE A 58 -5.79 6.45 -5.42
N GLU A 59 -6.24 7.50 -4.75
CA GLU A 59 -7.42 7.43 -3.89
C GLU A 59 -8.67 7.47 -4.78
N ARG A 60 -9.60 6.56 -4.53
CA ARG A 60 -10.92 6.55 -5.15
C ARG A 60 -11.84 7.32 -4.23
N GLU A 61 -12.37 8.41 -4.75
CA GLU A 61 -13.59 9.00 -4.20
C GLU A 61 -14.75 8.08 -4.58
N GLU A 62 -15.69 7.85 -3.65
CA GLU A 62 -16.92 7.09 -3.91
C GLU A 62 -17.77 7.71 -5.02
#